data_AF-A0A2I1ILZ3-F1
#
_entry.id   AF-A0A2I1ILZ3-F1
#
_cell.length_a   1.000
_cell.length_b   1.000
_cell.length_c   1.000
_cell.angle_alpha   90.00
_cell.angle_beta   90.00
_cell.angle_gamma   90.00
#
_symmetry.space_group_name_H-M   'P 1'
#
loop_
_entity.id
_entity.type
_entity.pdbx_description
1 polymer ?
#
loop_
_entity_poly.entity_id
_entity_poly.type
_entity_poly.pdbx_seq_one_letter_code
_entity_poly.pdbx_strand_id
1 'polypeptide(L)'
;MVSKVREDGSAIASFVMISALLLAVVFALLQLALILHVRAIGIDAAGEGARRAGLYGASQAEGSARVKQMIHTGAPGLHVGKVSFTEQPSPVRGRRMIVARVRVDLPLIGPWGIPNKLELSGRSLVEEPVRAF
;
A
#
# COMPACT_ATOMS: atom_id res chain seq x y z
N MET A 1 26.20 -11.10 -60.45
CA MET A 1 26.02 -9.83 -59.72
C MET A 1 25.06 -10.11 -58.58
N VAL A 2 25.58 -10.47 -57.39
CA VAL A 2 24.75 -10.77 -56.21
C VAL A 2 24.46 -9.45 -55.50
N SER A 3 23.20 -9.06 -55.49
CA SER A 3 22.72 -7.88 -54.76
C SER A 3 22.78 -8.19 -53.25
N LYS A 4 23.62 -7.47 -52.50
CA LYS A 4 23.61 -7.51 -51.03
C LYS A 4 22.26 -6.95 -50.56
N VAL A 5 21.41 -7.81 -50.03
CA VAL A 5 20.20 -7.39 -49.33
C VAL A 5 20.63 -6.52 -48.14
N ARG A 6 20.00 -5.36 -47.96
CA ARG A 6 20.31 -4.39 -46.90
C ARG A 6 20.01 -5.01 -45.52
N GLU A 7 21.04 -5.55 -44.87
CA GLU A 7 21.04 -6.03 -43.47
C GLU A 7 20.77 -4.89 -42.46
N ASP A 8 20.94 -3.62 -42.86
CA ASP A 8 20.80 -2.44 -42.00
C ASP A 8 19.41 -2.31 -41.36
N GLY A 9 18.35 -2.80 -42.03
CA GLY A 9 16.99 -2.79 -41.48
C GLY A 9 16.78 -3.76 -40.32
N SER A 10 17.55 -4.86 -40.27
CA SER A 10 17.52 -5.85 -39.19
C SER A 10 18.14 -5.30 -37.90
N ALA A 11 19.22 -4.52 -38.03
CA ALA A 11 19.86 -3.85 -36.90
C ALA A 11 18.91 -2.84 -36.20
N ILE A 12 18.15 -2.07 -36.99
CA ILE A 12 17.17 -1.13 -36.43
C ILE A 12 16.01 -1.89 -35.77
N ALA A 13 15.48 -2.94 -36.42
CA ALA A 13 14.38 -3.73 -35.89
C ALA A 13 14.74 -4.44 -34.57
N SER A 14 15.91 -5.08 -34.52
CA SER A 14 16.42 -5.74 -33.31
C SER A 14 16.64 -4.75 -32.18
N PHE A 15 17.22 -3.57 -32.46
CA PHE A 15 17.39 -2.53 -31.46
C PHE A 15 16.06 -2.05 -30.87
N VAL A 16 15.04 -1.85 -31.70
CA VAL A 16 13.70 -1.45 -31.26
C VAL A 16 13.06 -2.53 -30.38
N MET A 17 13.14 -3.80 -30.76
CA MET A 17 12.59 -4.91 -29.96
C MET A 17 13.28 -5.02 -28.60
N ILE A 18 14.61 -4.95 -28.57
CA ILE A 18 15.39 -5.00 -27.32
C ILE A 18 15.06 -3.79 -26.43
N SER A 19 15.00 -2.59 -27.02
CA SER A 19 14.67 -1.37 -26.29
C SER A 19 13.24 -1.41 -25.74
N ALA A 20 12.27 -1.88 -26.53
CA ALA A 20 10.89 -2.02 -26.09
C ALA A 20 10.76 -3.05 -24.97
N LEU A 21 11.43 -4.19 -25.08
CA LEU A 21 11.47 -5.21 -24.03
C LEU A 21 12.11 -4.66 -22.75
N LEU A 22 13.24 -3.97 -22.86
CA LEU A 22 13.94 -3.38 -21.72
C LEU A 22 13.06 -2.33 -21.03
N LEU A 23 12.42 -1.45 -21.79
CA LEU A 23 11.47 -0.48 -21.24
C LEU A 23 10.29 -1.16 -20.54
N ALA A 24 9.70 -2.21 -21.14
CA ALA A 24 8.62 -2.96 -20.52
C ALA A 24 9.04 -3.57 -19.17
N VAL A 25 10.24 -4.14 -19.09
CA VAL A 25 10.80 -4.67 -17.84
C VAL A 25 11.02 -3.56 -16.81
N VAL A 26 11.60 -2.42 -17.22
CA VAL A 26 11.80 -1.26 -16.33
C VAL A 26 10.46 -0.78 -15.78
N PHE A 27 9.43 -0.61 -16.61
CA PHE A 27 8.10 -0.21 -16.14
C PHE A 27 7.47 -1.23 -15.20
N ALA A 28 7.63 -2.53 -15.48
CA ALA A 28 7.14 -3.59 -14.59
C ALA A 28 7.80 -3.53 -13.20
N LEU A 29 9.12 -3.30 -13.15
CA LEU A 29 9.85 -3.14 -11.90
C LEU A 29 9.45 -1.86 -11.14
N LEU A 30 9.27 -0.75 -11.85
CA LEU A 30 8.78 0.50 -11.25
C LEU A 30 7.37 0.33 -10.68
N GLN A 31 6.47 -0.34 -11.40
CA GLN A 31 5.14 -0.65 -10.89
C GLN A 31 5.18 -1.56 -9.66
N LEU A 32 6.01 -2.60 -9.68
CA LEU A 32 6.19 -3.48 -8.53
C LEU A 32 6.69 -2.70 -7.30
N ALA A 33 7.71 -1.86 -7.49
CA ALA A 33 8.26 -1.03 -6.43
C ALA A 33 7.20 -0.07 -5.86
N LEU A 34 6.39 0.56 -6.71
CA LEU A 34 5.30 1.44 -6.30
C LEU A 34 4.24 0.70 -5.47
N ILE A 35 3.82 -0.49 -5.91
CA ILE A 35 2.84 -1.32 -5.17
C ILE A 35 3.39 -1.70 -3.80
N LEU A 36 4.65 -2.14 -3.73
CA LEU A 36 5.30 -2.51 -2.46
C LEU A 36 5.44 -1.30 -1.53
N HIS A 37 5.82 -0.14 -2.06
CA HIS A 37 5.95 1.10 -1.30
C HIS A 37 4.62 1.52 -0.67
N VAL A 38 3.53 1.56 -1.47
CA VAL A 38 2.18 1.88 -0.96
C VAL A 38 1.72 0.86 0.06
N ARG A 39 1.96 -0.43 -0.17
CA ARG A 39 1.60 -1.48 0.79
C ARG A 39 2.34 -1.32 2.11
N ALA A 40 3.62 -0.96 2.08
CA ALA A 40 4.40 -0.72 3.29
C ALA A 40 3.85 0.46 4.11
N ILE A 41 3.62 1.61 3.47
CA ILE A 41 3.02 2.79 4.11
C ILE A 41 1.63 2.47 4.67
N GLY A 42 0.83 1.74 3.89
CA GLY A 42 -0.52 1.39 4.27
C GLY A 42 -0.61 0.46 5.49
N ILE A 43 0.30 -0.52 5.59
CA ILE A 43 0.40 -1.41 6.76
C ILE A 43 0.85 -0.62 8.00
N ASP A 44 1.85 0.26 7.84
CA ASP A 44 2.33 1.10 8.94
C ASP A 44 1.22 2.04 9.45
N ALA A 45 0.54 2.72 8.53
CA ALA A 45 -0.61 3.57 8.84
C ALA A 45 -1.73 2.80 9.53
N ALA A 46 -2.06 1.59 9.06
CA ALA A 46 -3.06 0.74 9.71
C ALA A 46 -2.64 0.32 11.12
N GLY A 47 -1.35 0.02 11.33
CA GLY A 47 -0.81 -0.30 12.66
C GLY A 47 -0.91 0.87 13.62
N GLU A 48 -0.54 2.07 13.17
CA GLU A 48 -0.67 3.30 13.96
C GLU A 48 -2.13 3.66 14.24
N GLY A 49 -3.02 3.46 13.27
CA GLY A 49 -4.46 3.61 13.45
C GLY A 49 -5.02 2.64 14.49
N ALA A 50 -4.59 1.38 14.46
CA ALA A 50 -4.96 0.38 15.46
C ALA A 50 -4.45 0.75 16.85
N ARG A 51 -3.22 1.28 16.95
CA ARG A 51 -2.67 1.80 18.21
C ARG A 51 -3.52 2.93 18.75
N ARG A 52 -3.80 3.94 17.92
CA ARG A 52 -4.63 5.09 18.31
C ARG A 52 -6.02 4.66 18.78
N ALA A 53 -6.68 3.77 18.05
CA ALA A 53 -8.00 3.27 18.40
C ALA A 53 -8.01 2.31 19.60
N GLY A 54 -6.84 1.78 20.00
CA GLY A 54 -6.69 0.91 21.16
C GLY A 54 -6.41 1.66 22.46
N LEU A 55 -6.19 2.97 22.43
CA LEU A 55 -5.98 3.79 23.62
C LEU A 55 -7.28 3.91 24.42
N TYR A 56 -7.16 3.99 25.73
CA TYR A 56 -8.32 4.16 26.63
C TYR A 56 -9.08 5.45 26.30
N GLY A 57 -10.38 5.33 26.00
CA GLY A 57 -11.25 6.46 25.64
C GLY A 57 -11.09 6.98 24.21
N ALA A 58 -10.26 6.35 23.37
CA ALA A 58 -10.09 6.77 21.99
C ALA A 58 -11.30 6.43 21.12
N SER A 59 -11.52 7.26 20.09
CA SER A 59 -12.57 7.01 19.10
C SER A 59 -12.01 6.35 17.83
N GLN A 60 -12.84 5.56 17.15
CA GLN A 60 -12.50 5.05 15.82
C GLN A 60 -12.29 6.19 14.80
N ALA A 61 -12.91 7.34 15.01
CA ALA A 61 -12.75 8.52 14.16
C ALA A 61 -11.31 9.07 14.24
N GLU A 62 -10.73 9.17 15.43
CA GLU A 62 -9.33 9.58 15.64
C GLU A 62 -8.34 8.62 14.98
N GLY A 63 -8.56 7.32 15.14
CA GLY A 63 -7.77 6.30 14.44
C GLY A 63 -7.85 6.46 12.92
N SER A 64 -9.06 6.71 12.38
CA SER A 64 -9.27 6.91 10.94
C SER A 64 -8.58 8.18 10.41
N ALA A 65 -8.62 9.28 11.17
CA ALA A 65 -7.96 10.53 10.82
C ALA A 65 -6.44 10.36 10.79
N ARG A 66 -5.89 9.61 11.75
CA ARG A 66 -4.46 9.31 11.81
C ARG A 66 -3.99 8.48 10.61
N VAL A 67 -4.73 7.44 10.24
CA VAL A 67 -4.45 6.62 9.04
C VAL A 67 -4.41 7.51 7.80
N LYS A 68 -5.42 8.36 7.61
CA LYS A 68 -5.48 9.27 6.45
C LYS A 68 -4.30 10.23 6.43
N GLN A 69 -3.95 10.84 7.56
CA GLN A 69 -2.80 11.76 7.66
C GLN A 69 -1.48 11.07 7.27
N MET A 70 -1.22 9.86 7.78
CA MET A 70 0.00 9.11 7.44
C MET A 70 0.05 8.75 5.97
N ILE A 71 -1.06 8.26 5.40
CA ILE A 71 -1.12 7.91 3.98
C ILE A 71 -0.93 9.16 3.11
N HIS A 72 -1.57 10.28 3.42
CA HIS A 72 -1.39 11.53 2.66
C HIS A 72 0.06 12.04 2.69
N THR A 73 0.78 11.81 3.79
CA THR A 73 2.18 12.23 3.94
C THR A 73 3.14 11.28 3.22
N GLY A 74 2.93 9.96 3.37
CA GLY A 74 3.82 8.94 2.83
C GLY A 74 3.57 8.61 1.35
N ALA A 75 2.32 8.72 0.88
CA ALA A 75 1.92 8.45 -0.50
C ALA A 75 0.95 9.55 -1.00
N PRO A 76 1.47 10.75 -1.33
CA PRO A 76 0.65 11.84 -1.85
C PRO A 76 -0.14 11.41 -3.10
N GLY A 77 -1.41 11.80 -3.15
CA GLY A 77 -2.32 11.44 -4.26
C GLY A 77 -3.00 10.08 -4.13
N LEU A 78 -2.66 9.26 -3.14
CA LEU A 78 -3.35 8.01 -2.87
C LEU A 78 -4.70 8.28 -2.18
N HIS A 79 -5.78 7.74 -2.77
CA HIS A 79 -7.11 7.84 -2.19
C HIS A 79 -7.34 6.71 -1.18
N VAL A 80 -7.83 7.09 0.00
CA VAL A 80 -8.23 6.16 1.06
C VAL A 80 -9.74 6.01 1.00
N GLY A 81 -10.22 4.80 0.68
CA GLY A 81 -11.64 4.54 0.53
C GLY A 81 -12.34 4.30 1.87
N LYS A 82 -12.05 3.15 2.51
CA LYS A 82 -12.68 2.77 3.78
C LYS A 82 -11.65 2.37 4.82
N VAL A 83 -11.78 2.95 6.01
CA VAL A 83 -11.07 2.53 7.23
C VAL A 83 -12.10 1.95 8.19
N SER A 84 -11.84 0.75 8.69
CA SER A 84 -12.70 0.10 9.69
C SER A 84 -11.86 -0.50 10.80
N PHE A 85 -12.36 -0.41 12.03
CA PHE A 85 -11.73 -0.99 13.21
C PHE A 85 -12.62 -2.09 13.76
N THR A 86 -12.02 -3.20 14.17
CA THR A 86 -12.74 -4.31 14.77
C THR A 86 -11.95 -4.83 15.96
N GLU A 87 -12.61 -4.95 17.11
CA GLU A 87 -12.00 -5.62 18.25
C GLU A 87 -12.01 -7.13 18.05
N GLN A 88 -10.91 -7.78 18.36
CA GLN A 88 -10.76 -9.23 18.33
C GLN A 88 -10.03 -9.72 19.58
N PRO A 89 -10.24 -10.99 19.98
CA PRO A 89 -9.41 -11.61 21.00
C PRO A 89 -7.93 -11.54 20.60
N SER A 90 -7.08 -11.11 21.54
CA SER A 90 -5.64 -11.14 21.34
C SER A 90 -5.11 -12.58 21.46
N PRO A 91 -4.01 -12.93 20.77
CA PRO A 91 -3.24 -14.14 21.09
C PRO A 91 -2.74 -14.16 22.54
N VAL A 92 -2.61 -12.98 23.16
CA VAL A 92 -2.27 -12.85 24.58
C VAL A 92 -3.53 -13.07 25.42
N ARG A 93 -3.47 -14.08 26.30
CA ARG A 93 -4.59 -14.48 27.16
C ARG A 93 -5.16 -13.29 27.93
N GLY A 94 -6.48 -13.13 27.87
CA GLY A 94 -7.21 -12.09 28.61
C GLY A 94 -7.16 -10.69 28.00
N ARG A 95 -6.42 -10.45 26.91
CA ARG A 95 -6.32 -9.14 26.28
C ARG A 95 -7.17 -9.02 25.02
N ARG A 96 -7.59 -7.79 24.73
CA ARG A 96 -8.28 -7.41 23.49
C ARG A 96 -7.29 -6.77 22.52
N MET A 97 -7.58 -6.87 21.23
CA MET A 97 -6.77 -6.31 20.17
C MET A 97 -7.67 -5.60 19.17
N ILE A 98 -7.29 -4.39 18.74
CA ILE A 98 -7.90 -3.72 17.62
C ILE A 98 -7.24 -4.20 16.33
N VAL A 99 -8.06 -4.59 15.36
CA VAL A 99 -7.64 -4.82 13.97
C VAL A 99 -8.16 -3.66 13.13
N ALA A 100 -7.24 -2.84 12.62
CA ALA A 100 -7.53 -1.83 11.63
C ALA A 100 -7.47 -2.46 10.23
N ARG A 101 -8.48 -2.21 9.42
CA ARG A 101 -8.54 -2.59 8.01
C ARG A 101 -8.72 -1.34 7.18
N VAL A 102 -7.81 -1.14 6.23
CA VAL A 102 -7.73 0.04 5.38
C VAL A 102 -7.82 -0.40 3.94
N ARG A 103 -8.74 0.18 3.18
CA ARG A 103 -8.83 0.00 1.73
C ARG A 103 -8.33 1.25 1.04
N VAL A 104 -7.36 1.05 0.16
CA VAL A 104 -6.82 2.10 -0.69
C VAL A 104 -6.92 1.67 -2.15
N ASP A 105 -6.81 2.66 -3.03
CA ASP A 105 -6.77 2.42 -4.45
C ASP A 105 -5.47 1.72 -4.83
N LEU A 106 -5.54 0.74 -5.72
CA LEU A 106 -4.37 0.02 -6.21
C LEU A 106 -3.70 0.86 -7.31
N PRO A 107 -2.47 1.38 -7.12
CA PRO A 107 -1.81 2.16 -8.15
C PRO A 107 -1.51 1.30 -9.38
N LEU A 108 -1.99 1.72 -10.56
CA LEU A 108 -1.68 1.08 -11.83
C LEU A 108 -0.65 1.92 -12.60
N ILE A 109 -0.95 3.19 -12.85
CA ILE A 109 -0.09 4.07 -13.64
C ILE A 109 -0.24 5.51 -13.12
N GLY A 110 0.79 6.05 -12.46
CA GLY A 110 0.73 7.39 -11.88
C GLY A 110 -0.44 7.55 -10.88
N PRO A 111 -1.20 8.67 -10.90
CA PRO A 111 -2.32 8.90 -9.99
C PRO A 111 -3.56 8.05 -10.30
N TRP A 112 -3.56 7.28 -11.41
CA TRP A 112 -4.67 6.40 -11.77
C TRP A 112 -4.47 4.99 -11.20
N GLY A 113 -5.48 4.52 -10.47
CA GLY A 113 -5.49 3.21 -9.84
C GLY A 113 -6.86 2.53 -9.91
N ILE A 114 -6.91 1.23 -9.57
CA ILE A 114 -8.19 0.52 -9.43
C ILE A 114 -8.75 0.81 -8.04
N PRO A 115 -9.97 1.36 -7.94
CA PRO A 115 -10.49 1.82 -6.67
C PRO A 115 -10.67 0.67 -5.67
N ASN A 116 -10.29 0.89 -4.42
CA ASN A 116 -10.52 -0.03 -3.28
C ASN A 116 -9.99 -1.47 -3.43
N LYS A 117 -9.00 -1.71 -4.29
CA LYS A 117 -8.48 -3.08 -4.53
C LYS A 117 -7.39 -3.52 -3.57
N LEU A 118 -6.72 -2.60 -2.88
CA LEU A 118 -5.67 -2.95 -1.93
C LEU A 118 -6.22 -2.92 -0.51
N GLU A 119 -6.40 -4.10 0.08
CA GLU A 119 -6.80 -4.26 1.48
C GLU A 119 -5.56 -4.44 2.36
N LEU A 120 -5.43 -3.56 3.35
CA LEU A 120 -4.29 -3.46 4.26
C LEU A 120 -4.81 -3.67 5.67
N SER A 121 -4.02 -4.31 6.53
CA SER A 121 -4.42 -4.52 7.92
C SER A 121 -3.27 -4.28 8.89
N GLY A 122 -3.62 -3.69 10.03
CA GLY A 122 -2.74 -3.43 11.15
C GLY A 122 -3.41 -3.88 12.45
N ARG A 123 -2.62 -4.20 13.46
CA ARG A 123 -3.10 -4.76 14.73
C ARG A 123 -2.43 -4.08 15.91
N SER A 124 -3.18 -3.80 16.97
CA SER A 124 -2.66 -3.29 18.24
C SER A 124 -3.44 -3.83 19.42
N LEU A 125 -2.77 -4.08 20.53
CA LEU A 125 -3.44 -4.38 21.81
C LEU A 125 -4.26 -3.17 22.28
N VAL A 126 -5.34 -3.45 22.99
CA VAL A 126 -6.14 -2.45 23.70
C VAL A 126 -5.45 -2.16 25.03
N GLU A 127 -5.32 -0.87 25.37
CA GLU A 127 -4.85 -0.44 26.68
C GLU A 127 -5.99 -0.56 27.70
N GLU A 128 -5.73 -1.30 28.78
CA GLU A 128 -6.63 -1.38 29.92
C GLU A 128 -6.28 -0.30 30.93
N PRO A 129 -7.27 0.33 31.59
CA PRO A 129 -7.01 1.35 32.58
C PRO A 129 -6.18 0.76 33.72
N VAL A 130 -5.00 1.34 33.96
CA VAL A 130 -4.16 1.01 35.11
C VAL A 130 -4.98 1.34 36.36
N ARG A 131 -5.44 0.32 37.09
CA ARG A 131 -6.01 0.53 38.42
C ARG A 131 -4.88 1.02 39.32
N ALA A 132 -4.87 2.32 39.60
CA ALA A 132 -4.12 2.85 40.73
C ALA A 132 -4.68 2.18 42.00
N PHE A 133 -3.76 1.60 42.78
CA PHE A 133 -4.06 0.96 44.06
C PHE A 133 -4.56 1.99 45.08
#